data_AF-A0A497RR72-F1
#
_entry.id   AF-A0A497RR72-F1
#
_cell.length_a   1.000
_cell.length_b   1.000
_cell.length_c   1.000
_cell.angle_alpha   90.00
_cell.angle_beta   90.00
_cell.angle_gamma   90.00
#
_symmetry.space_group_name_H-M   'P 1'
#
loop_
_entity.id
_entity.type
_entity.pdbx_description
1 polymer ?
#
loop_
_entity_poly.entity_id
_entity_poly.type
_entity_poly.pdbx_seq_one_letter_code
_entity_poly.pdbx_strand_id
1 'polypeptide(L)' 'MFEDNVKKVLIVIAVVMLIVSVVGLYIALNSVIDSFVGYKYSPIYKALLNLSTLILSIYILKVLLER' A
#
# COMPACT_ATOMS: atom_id res chain seq x y z
N MET A 1 -17.32 -17.41 -23.34
CA MET A 1 -16.16 -18.21 -22.88
C MET A 1 -14.83 -17.45 -23.01
N PHE A 2 -14.49 -16.83 -24.15
CA PHE A 2 -13.24 -16.06 -24.28
C PHE A 2 -13.23 -14.74 -23.48
N GLU A 3 -14.34 -13.98 -23.47
CA GLU A 3 -14.41 -12.70 -22.73
C GLU A 3 -14.20 -12.85 -21.22
N ASP A 4 -14.75 -13.90 -20.60
CA ASP A 4 -14.60 -14.14 -19.16
C ASP A 4 -13.15 -14.44 -18.76
N ASN A 5 -12.41 -15.17 -19.61
CA ASN A 5 -11.00 -15.45 -19.38
C ASN A 5 -10.14 -14.21 -19.57
N VAL A 6 -10.40 -13.40 -20.61
CA VAL A 6 -9.69 -12.13 -20.83
C VAL A 6 -9.93 -11.17 -19.65
N LYS A 7 -11.18 -11.07 -19.17
CA LYS A 7 -11.53 -10.25 -18.01
C LYS A 7 -10.80 -10.68 -16.75
N LYS A 8 -10.72 -11.99 -16.47
CA LYS A 8 -9.95 -12.52 -15.34
C LYS A 8 -8.47 -12.16 -15.42
N VAL A 9 -7.85 -12.32 -16.59
CA VAL A 9 -6.44 -11.97 -16.80
C VAL A 9 -6.20 -10.48 -16.55
N LEU A 10 -7.07 -9.61 -17.07
CA LEU A 10 -6.98 -8.16 -16.83
C LEU A 10 -7.14 -7.80 -15.35
N ILE A 11 -8.05 -8.45 -14.62
CA ILE A 11 -8.21 -8.25 -13.17
C ILE A 11 -6.94 -8.64 -12.42
N VAL A 12 -6.35 -9.79 -12.75
CA VAL A 12 -5.10 -10.24 -12.11
C VAL A 12 -3.97 -9.24 -12.37
N ILE A 13 -3.81 -8.78 -13.61
CA ILE A 13 -2.81 -7.76 -13.96
C ILE A 13 -3.05 -6.47 -13.17
N ALA A 14 -4.30 -6.00 -13.11
CA ALA A 14 -4.64 -4.80 -12.37
C ALA A 14 -4.34 -4.93 -10.87
N VAL A 15 -4.63 -6.08 -10.25
CA VAL A 15 -4.30 -6.35 -8.84
C VAL A 15 -2.79 -6.37 -8.62
N VAL A 16 -2.02 -7.01 -9.51
CA VAL A 16 -0.55 -7.02 -9.43
C VAL A 16 0.01 -5.60 -9.54
N MET A 17 -0.46 -4.81 -10.51
CA MET A 17 -0.06 -3.42 -10.66
C MET A 17 -0.40 -2.60 -9.42
N LEU A 18 -1.59 -2.82 -8.84
CA LEU A 18 -2.02 -2.15 -7.62
C LEU A 18 -1.09 -2.49 -6.43
N ILE A 19 -0.74 -3.76 -6.25
CA ILE A 19 0.21 -4.19 -5.21
C ILE A 19 1.56 -3.48 -5.41
N VAL A 20 2.09 -3.47 -6.64
CA VAL A 20 3.36 -2.80 -6.96
C VAL A 20 3.28 -1.31 -6.68
N SER A 21 2.18 -0.64 -7.05
CA SER A 21 1.98 0.78 -6.79
C SER A 21 1.91 1.10 -5.30
N VAL A 22 1.22 0.29 -4.50
CA VAL A 22 1.12 0.48 -3.04
C VAL A 22 2.48 0.32 -2.38
N VAL A 23 3.23 -0.74 -2.73
CA VAL A 23 4.58 -0.97 -2.20
C VAL A 23 5.54 0.14 -2.63
N GLY A 24 5.49 0.53 -3.91
CA GLY A 24 6.31 1.62 -4.44
C GLY A 24 6.04 2.95 -3.74
N LEU A 25 4.78 3.27 -3.48
CA LEU A 25 4.39 4.47 -2.75
C LEU A 25 4.91 4.44 -1.31
N TYR A 26 4.79 3.31 -0.62
CA TYR A 26 5.31 3.14 0.73
C TYR A 26 6.84 3.36 0.80
N ILE A 27 7.58 2.80 -0.16
CA ILE A 27 9.04 3.01 -0.27
C ILE A 27 9.36 4.47 -0.57
N ALA A 28 8.65 5.08 -1.53
CA ALA A 28 8.86 6.48 -1.90
C ALA A 28 8.64 7.42 -0.72
N LEU A 29 7.59 7.20 0.08
CA LEU A 29 7.32 7.97 1.30
C LEU A 29 8.45 7.80 2.32
N ASN A 30 8.92 6.58 2.55
CA ASN A 30 10.07 6.35 3.44
C ASN A 30 11.35 7.06 2.95
N SER A 31 11.60 7.06 1.65
CA SER A 31 12.75 7.76 1.05
C SER A 31 12.62 9.29 1.16
N VAL A 32 11.42 9.83 0.96
CA VAL A 32 11.13 11.25 1.20
C VAL A 32 11.37 11.61 2.66
N ILE A 33 10.92 10.77 3.60
CA ILE A 33 11.17 10.97 5.03
C ILE A 33 12.68 11.01 5.29
N ASP A 34 13.46 10.07 4.74
CA ASP A 34 14.92 10.06 4.93
C ASP A 34 15.63 11.30 4.37
N SER A 35 15.13 11.85 3.27
CA SER A 35 15.73 13.02 2.62
C SER A 35 15.34 14.35 3.28
N PHE A 36 14.09 14.50 3.69
CA PHE A 36 13.54 15.78 4.17
C PHE A 36 13.50 15.90 5.70
N VAL A 37 13.33 14.79 6.41
CA VAL A 37 13.20 14.76 7.86
C VAL A 37 14.57 14.37 8.41
N GLY A 38 15.42 15.36 8.66
CA GLY A 38 16.82 15.15 9.06
C GLY A 38 17.02 13.99 10.03
N TYR A 39 18.15 13.29 9.91
CA TYR A 39 18.44 11.93 10.45
C TYR A 39 17.85 11.61 11.84
N LYS A 40 17.87 12.56 12.77
CA LYS A 40 17.32 12.40 14.13
C LYS A 40 15.81 12.14 14.18
N TYR A 41 15.04 12.71 13.26
CA TYR A 41 13.58 12.65 13.27
C TYR A 41 13.00 11.62 12.29
N SER A 42 13.76 11.18 11.27
CA SER A 42 13.32 10.16 10.29
C SER A 42 12.65 8.93 10.94
N PRO A 43 13.23 8.31 12.00
CA PRO A 43 12.62 7.14 12.64
C PRO A 43 11.20 7.37 13.17
N ILE A 44 10.92 8.56 13.72
CA ILE A 44 9.59 8.89 14.26
C ILE A 44 8.56 8.98 13.13
N TYR A 45 8.91 9.64 12.02
CA TYR A 45 8.01 9.77 10.88
C TYR A 45 7.77 8.43 10.17
N LYS A 46 8.80 7.57 10.09
CA LYS A 46 8.64 6.18 9.60
C LYS A 46 7.72 5.37 10.50
N ALA A 47 7.85 5.51 11.82
CA ALA A 47 6.96 4.84 12.77
C ALA A 47 5.51 5.30 12.60
N LEU A 48 5.27 6.61 12.42
CA LEU A 48 3.94 7.16 12.15
C LEU A 48 3.37 6.62 10.83
N LEU A 49 4.14 6.62 9.74
CA LEU A 49 3.72 6.05 8.46
C LEU A 49 3.32 4.58 8.59
N ASN A 50 4.10 3.79 9.32
CA ASN A 50 3.82 2.37 9.56
C ASN A 50 2.56 2.16 10.38
N LEU A 51 2.39 2.96 11.45
CA LEU A 51 1.18 2.92 12.28
C LEU A 51 -0.07 3.29 11.47
N SER A 52 -0.02 4.35 10.66
CA SER A 52 -1.12 4.73 9.78
C SER A 52 -1.46 3.61 8.79
N THR A 53 -0.45 2.98 8.19
CA THR A 53 -0.64 1.85 7.26
C THR A 53 -1.26 0.65 7.95
N LEU A 54 -0.86 0.35 9.19
CA LEU A 54 -1.43 -0.71 10.01
C LEU A 54 -2.89 -0.46 10.34
N ILE A 55 -3.23 0.75 10.83
CA ILE A 55 -4.60 1.13 11.17
C ILE A 55 -5.52 1.03 9.96
N LEU A 56 -5.07 1.53 8.80
CA LEU A 56 -5.83 1.44 7.55
C LEU A 56 -6.04 -0.02 7.13
N SER A 57 -5.01 -0.85 7.26
CA SER A 57 -5.08 -2.28 6.92
C SER A 57 -6.09 -3.01 7.82
N ILE A 58 -6.06 -2.75 9.13
CA ILE A 58 -7.03 -3.28 10.10
C ILE A 58 -8.45 -2.81 9.76
N TYR A 59 -8.62 -1.53 9.43
CA TYR A 59 -9.92 -0.97 9.07
C TYR A 59 -10.50 -1.63 7.81
N ILE A 60 -9.69 -1.79 6.75
CA ILE A 60 -10.11 -2.46 5.52
C ILE A 60 -10.50 -3.91 5.81
N LEU A 61 -9.69 -4.64 6.58
CA LEU A 61 -10.00 -6.02 6.98
C LEU A 61 -11.31 -6.11 7.75
N LYS A 62 -11.54 -5.19 8.70
CA LYS A 62 -12.79 -5.10 9.45
C LYS A 62 -13.98 -4.90 8.51
N VAL A 63 -13.89 -3.94 7.59
CA VAL A 63 -14.96 -3.65 6.62
C VAL A 63 -15.23 -4.84 5.68
N LEU A 64 -14.20 -5.60 5.32
CA LEU A 64 -14.35 -6.80 4.50
C LEU A 64 -14.95 -7.99 5.26
N LEU A 65 -14.72 -8.10 6.57
CA LEU A 65 -15.25 -9.17 7.44
C LEU A 65 -16.67 -8.89 7.95
N GLU A 66 -17.03 -7.62 8.11
CA GLU A 66 -18.38 -7.19 8.53
C GLU A 66 -19.37 -7.07 7.36
N ARG A 67 -18.92 -7.36 6.13
CA ARG A 67 -19.76 -7.50 4.93
C ARG A 67 -20.01 -8.96 4.59
#